data_AF-A0A1F4HAN8-F1
#
_entry.id   AF-A0A1F4HAN8-F1
#
_cell.length_a   1.000
_cell.length_b   1.000
_cell.length_c   1.000
_cell.angle_alpha   90.00
_cell.angle_beta   90.00
_cell.angle_gamma   90.00
#
_symmetry.space_group_name_H-M   'P 1'
#
loop_
_entity.id
_entity.type
_entity.pdbx_description
1 polymer ?
#
loop_
_entity_poly.entity_id
_entity_poly.type
_entity_poly.pdbx_seq_one_letter_code
_entity_poly.pdbx_strand_id
1 'polypeptide(L)'
;FKLAPVDTNLFPGGWNNLTPEMLPLAVQAAMAAIEKICPEARNLLVVPESHTRNSFYLANILQLKRIFHQAGLNVRFGSLSAEIKEPTTLNLPTGESITIEPLIRTDRRLGLKDFDPCTILLNNDLSPGIPGILEDLHEQYLLPPLHAGWSVRRKSTHFKAYEDVAKRFGKLVGVDPWLINPMYAQCGEVNFAEGLGFECLTTNVDALLTRIKRKYKEYGINEKPFVVVKPDNGTHGMGIMTVRDVKDLDTLSRKTKNKMSTTKDSQPLSEVIIQEGVLTNERVNDAVAEPVVYMIDRYVVGGFYRVHAERGVDENLNAPGASFVPLAFADSGRLPKPGEKPGSSSPNRFYMYGVIARLAMLAASYELESTDPDAEVYD
;
A
#
# COMPACT_ATOMS: atom_id res chain seq x y z
N PHE A 1 -10.64 13.04 -15.21
CA PHE A 1 -12.07 12.87 -14.90
C PHE A 1 -12.32 12.09 -13.61
N LYS A 2 -11.32 11.44 -13.01
CA LYS A 2 -11.45 10.65 -11.78
C LYS A 2 -10.18 10.82 -10.94
N LEU A 3 -10.31 10.78 -9.62
CA LEU A 3 -9.19 10.79 -8.68
C LEU A 3 -9.47 9.75 -7.60
N ALA A 4 -8.81 8.61 -7.69
CA ALA A 4 -9.12 7.44 -6.87
C ALA A 4 -7.85 6.75 -6.38
N PRO A 5 -7.88 6.10 -5.20
CA PRO A 5 -6.80 5.24 -4.76
C PRO A 5 -6.83 3.94 -5.56
N VAL A 6 -5.66 3.49 -6.00
CA VAL A 6 -5.50 2.23 -6.75
C VAL A 6 -4.83 1.13 -5.92
N ASP A 7 -4.18 1.52 -4.83
CA ASP A 7 -3.48 0.65 -3.89
C ASP A 7 -3.47 1.28 -2.48
N THR A 8 -3.44 0.44 -1.44
CA THR A 8 -3.23 0.85 -0.05
C THR A 8 -2.32 -0.17 0.62
N ASN A 9 -1.14 0.29 1.04
CA ASN A 9 -0.12 -0.54 1.65
C ASN A 9 0.10 -0.13 3.12
N LEU A 10 -0.16 -1.05 4.04
CA LEU A 10 0.04 -0.88 5.47
C LEU A 10 1.50 -1.11 5.91
N PHE A 11 2.36 -1.55 4.99
CA PHE A 11 3.79 -1.80 5.18
C PHE A 11 4.61 -0.96 4.19
N PRO A 12 4.55 0.39 4.27
CA PRO A 12 5.18 1.26 3.29
C PRO A 12 6.71 1.08 3.28
N GLY A 13 7.27 0.87 2.09
CA GLY A 13 8.69 0.53 1.87
C GLY A 13 9.51 1.61 1.15
N GLY A 14 9.08 2.88 1.17
CA GLY A 14 9.73 3.98 0.46
C GLY A 14 9.89 5.26 1.28
N TRP A 15 10.11 5.16 2.60
CA TRP A 15 10.33 6.31 3.48
C TRP A 15 11.53 7.17 3.04
N ASN A 16 12.54 6.57 2.42
CA ASN A 16 13.72 7.23 1.87
C ASN A 16 13.43 8.16 0.66
N ASN A 17 12.23 8.06 0.07
CA ASN A 17 11.82 8.93 -1.04
C ASN A 17 11.15 10.23 -0.54
N LEU A 18 10.89 10.36 0.76
CA LEU A 18 10.43 11.61 1.36
C LEU A 18 11.60 12.60 1.44
N THR A 19 11.33 13.87 1.17
CA THR A 19 12.38 14.90 1.25
C THR A 19 12.64 15.30 2.71
N PRO A 20 13.82 15.89 3.01
CA PRO A 20 14.13 16.37 4.36
C PRO A 20 13.07 17.31 4.93
N GLU A 21 12.43 18.13 4.10
CA GLU A 21 11.40 19.10 4.50
C GLU A 21 10.09 18.43 4.97
N MET A 22 9.82 17.19 4.56
CA MET A 22 8.65 16.41 4.99
C MET A 22 8.89 15.70 6.33
N LEU A 23 10.15 15.49 6.72
CA LEU A 23 10.50 14.70 7.90
C LEU A 23 10.01 15.28 9.24
N PRO A 24 10.04 16.60 9.49
CA PRO A 24 9.53 17.15 10.75
C PRO A 24 8.06 16.78 11.00
N LEU A 25 7.22 16.79 9.96
CA LEU A 25 5.81 16.39 10.08
C LEU A 25 5.68 14.88 10.31
N ALA A 26 6.51 14.07 9.67
CA ALA A 26 6.56 12.62 9.92
C ALA A 26 6.95 12.31 11.37
N VAL A 27 7.93 13.03 11.93
CA VAL A 27 8.34 12.89 13.34
C VAL A 27 7.21 13.27 14.29
N GLN A 28 6.55 14.41 14.07
CA GLN A 28 5.41 14.83 14.88
C GLN A 28 4.24 13.84 14.83
N ALA A 29 3.93 13.32 13.64
CA ALA A 29 2.90 12.31 13.48
C ALA A 29 3.29 10.99 14.16
N ALA A 30 4.57 10.60 14.12
CA ALA A 30 5.08 9.44 14.85
C ALA A 30 4.94 9.63 16.37
N MET A 31 5.30 10.79 16.92
CA MET A 31 5.10 11.10 18.34
C MET A 31 3.64 10.95 18.74
N ALA A 32 2.71 11.55 17.98
CA ALA A 32 1.27 11.43 18.24
C ALA A 32 0.75 9.99 18.15
N ALA A 33 1.29 9.19 17.23
CA ALA A 33 0.95 7.76 17.10
C ALA A 33 1.44 6.95 18.32
N ILE A 34 2.67 7.21 18.78
CA ILE A 34 3.26 6.53 19.94
C ILE A 34 2.51 6.89 21.22
N GLU A 35 2.24 8.18 21.45
CA GLU A 35 1.48 8.65 22.62
C GLU A 35 0.10 7.98 22.72
N LYS A 36 -0.54 7.69 21.58
CA LYS A 36 -1.83 6.99 21.55
C LYS A 36 -1.71 5.50 21.90
N ILE A 37 -0.64 4.84 21.47
CA ILE A 37 -0.51 3.37 21.54
C ILE A 37 0.19 2.94 22.83
N CYS A 38 1.33 3.55 23.13
CA CYS A 38 2.13 3.26 24.31
C CYS A 38 2.90 4.52 24.74
N PRO A 39 2.30 5.37 25.59
CA PRO A 39 2.91 6.61 26.06
C PRO A 39 4.28 6.42 26.74
N GLU A 40 4.48 5.27 27.39
CA GLU A 40 5.71 4.92 28.10
C GLU A 40 6.71 4.17 27.20
N ALA A 41 6.45 4.03 25.90
CA ALA A 41 7.34 3.33 24.98
C ALA A 41 8.69 4.05 24.89
N ARG A 42 9.75 3.33 25.27
CA ARG A 42 11.14 3.76 25.08
C ARG A 42 11.84 3.00 23.97
N ASN A 43 11.41 1.76 23.74
CA ASN A 43 12.02 0.82 22.81
C ASN A 43 11.00 0.43 21.73
N LEU A 44 11.43 0.51 20.47
CA LEU A 44 10.67 0.06 19.31
C LEU A 44 11.47 -1.01 18.56
N LEU A 45 10.85 -2.19 18.41
CA LEU A 45 11.38 -3.23 17.56
C LEU A 45 10.75 -3.11 16.17
N VAL A 46 11.57 -2.94 15.15
CA VAL A 46 11.11 -2.98 13.76
C VAL A 46 11.45 -4.33 13.16
N VAL A 47 10.47 -5.00 12.57
CA VAL A 47 10.64 -6.27 11.85
C VAL A 47 10.62 -5.97 10.35
N PRO A 48 11.78 -5.91 9.67
CA PRO A 48 11.85 -5.62 8.24
C PRO A 48 11.50 -6.85 7.38
N GLU A 49 11.31 -6.62 6.08
CA GLU A 49 11.33 -7.64 5.04
C GLU A 49 12.62 -8.47 5.12
N SER A 50 12.53 -9.75 4.77
CA SER A 50 13.68 -10.67 4.83
C SER A 50 14.76 -10.36 3.78
N HIS A 51 14.46 -9.52 2.79
CA HIS A 51 15.35 -9.19 1.67
C HIS A 51 16.40 -8.15 2.05
N THR A 52 17.56 -8.60 2.54
CA THR A 52 18.65 -7.74 3.04
C THR A 52 19.59 -7.17 1.97
N ARG A 53 19.42 -7.54 0.69
CA ARG A 53 20.32 -7.14 -0.42
C ARG A 53 19.85 -5.90 -1.19
N ASN A 54 18.61 -5.47 -1.00
CA ASN A 54 18.06 -4.33 -1.72
C ASN A 54 18.48 -3.02 -1.02
N SER A 55 19.44 -2.29 -1.60
CA SER A 55 19.96 -1.04 -1.05
C SER A 55 18.89 0.04 -0.87
N PHE A 56 17.89 0.11 -1.74
CA PHE A 56 16.77 1.05 -1.60
C PHE A 56 15.90 0.69 -0.40
N TYR A 57 15.66 -0.60 -0.17
CA TYR A 57 14.91 -1.04 1.01
C TYR A 57 15.68 -0.80 2.30
N LEU A 58 17.02 -1.00 2.30
CA LEU A 58 17.87 -0.61 3.42
C LEU A 58 17.79 0.90 3.70
N ALA A 59 17.83 1.74 2.66
CA ALA A 59 17.64 3.18 2.82
C ALA A 59 16.26 3.52 3.41
N ASN A 60 15.21 2.80 3.00
CA ASN A 60 13.86 2.92 3.56
C ASN A 60 13.85 2.66 5.08
N ILE A 61 14.37 1.52 5.54
CA ILE A 61 14.35 1.18 6.97
C ILE A 61 15.29 2.08 7.79
N LEU A 62 16.40 2.58 7.20
CA LEU A 62 17.24 3.60 7.84
C LEU A 62 16.46 4.90 8.06
N GLN A 63 15.72 5.35 7.05
CA GLN A 63 14.91 6.56 7.17
C GLN A 63 13.78 6.39 8.18
N LEU A 64 13.17 5.20 8.24
CA LEU A 64 12.18 4.84 9.26
C LEU A 64 12.77 4.91 10.68
N LYS A 65 13.98 4.37 10.88
CA LYS A 65 14.71 4.50 12.15
C LYS A 65 14.95 5.95 12.53
N ARG A 66 15.36 6.81 11.59
CA ARG A 66 15.58 8.24 11.86
C ARG A 66 14.30 8.93 12.34
N ILE A 67 13.17 8.67 11.68
CA ILE A 67 11.87 9.27 12.05
C ILE A 67 11.50 8.88 13.49
N PHE A 68 11.49 7.58 13.81
CA PHE A 68 11.12 7.11 15.15
C PHE A 68 12.15 7.46 16.22
N HIS A 69 13.44 7.51 15.88
CA HIS A 69 14.48 7.96 16.81
C HIS A 69 14.32 9.45 17.16
N GLN A 70 14.01 10.31 16.18
CA GLN A 70 13.71 11.71 16.44
C GLN A 70 12.39 11.90 17.21
N ALA A 71 11.47 10.94 17.13
CA ALA A 71 10.26 10.88 17.96
C ALA A 71 10.52 10.39 19.40
N GLY A 72 11.79 10.13 19.78
CA GLY A 72 12.18 9.78 21.16
C GLY A 72 12.33 8.29 21.44
N LEU A 73 12.26 7.42 20.41
CA LEU A 73 12.36 5.97 20.59
C LEU A 73 13.76 5.43 20.33
N ASN A 74 14.16 4.42 21.11
CA ASN A 74 15.30 3.56 20.80
C ASN A 74 14.84 2.47 19.82
N VAL A 75 15.28 2.57 18.56
CA VAL A 75 14.84 1.69 17.46
C VAL A 75 15.91 0.65 17.14
N ARG A 76 15.55 -0.63 17.21
CA ARG A 76 16.37 -1.78 16.76
C ARG A 76 15.61 -2.67 15.79
N PHE A 77 16.34 -3.47 15.02
CA PHE A 77 15.78 -4.30 13.96
C PHE A 77 15.93 -5.79 14.25
N GLY A 78 14.82 -6.53 14.19
CA GLY A 78 14.80 -7.98 14.40
C GLY A 78 14.41 -8.73 13.13
N SER A 79 15.22 -9.70 12.72
CA SER A 79 14.98 -10.50 11.52
C SER A 79 14.11 -11.72 11.79
N LEU A 80 13.14 -11.97 10.90
CA LEU A 80 12.45 -13.27 10.80
C LEU A 80 13.27 -14.32 10.03
N SER A 81 14.39 -13.94 9.39
CA SER A 81 15.22 -14.88 8.64
C SER A 81 16.03 -15.77 9.59
N ALA A 82 15.89 -17.08 9.45
CA ALA A 82 16.69 -18.09 10.16
C ALA A 82 18.20 -18.05 9.82
N GLU A 83 18.58 -17.33 8.76
CA GLU A 83 19.99 -17.13 8.38
C GLU A 83 20.71 -16.14 9.31
N ILE A 84 19.97 -15.19 9.91
CA ILE A 84 20.53 -14.20 10.83
C ILE A 84 20.58 -14.81 12.23
N LYS A 85 21.73 -15.37 12.61
CA LYS A 85 21.96 -16.02 13.92
C LYS A 85 22.70 -15.15 14.92
N GLU A 86 23.29 -14.05 14.45
CA GLU A 86 24.04 -13.07 15.24
C GLU A 86 23.82 -11.66 14.66
N PRO A 87 24.04 -10.59 15.45
CA PRO A 87 23.95 -9.22 14.96
C PRO A 87 24.77 -9.01 13.69
N THR A 88 24.08 -8.70 12.60
CA THR A 88 24.65 -8.57 11.26
C THR A 88 24.55 -7.11 10.81
N THR A 89 25.70 -6.48 10.55
CA THR A 89 25.76 -5.10 10.06
C THR A 89 25.72 -5.07 8.53
N LEU A 90 24.75 -4.36 7.98
CA LEU A 90 24.56 -4.13 6.56
C LEU A 90 24.97 -2.70 6.22
N ASN A 91 25.90 -2.56 5.29
CA ASN A 91 26.39 -1.25 4.84
C ASN A 91 25.57 -0.75 3.66
N LEU A 92 25.18 0.52 3.70
CA LEU A 92 24.48 1.20 2.62
C LEU A 92 25.49 1.89 1.70
N PRO A 93 25.16 2.09 0.41
CA PRO A 93 26.00 2.86 -0.51
C PRO A 93 26.29 4.30 -0.06
N THR A 94 25.48 4.86 0.85
CA THR A 94 25.66 6.19 1.44
C THR A 94 26.80 6.24 2.48
N GLY A 95 27.39 5.10 2.85
CA GLY A 95 28.41 4.99 3.89
C GLY A 95 27.84 4.75 5.30
N GLU A 96 26.52 4.80 5.45
CA GLU A 96 25.83 4.46 6.70
C GLU A 96 25.60 2.95 6.82
N SER A 97 25.18 2.51 8.01
CA SER A 97 24.92 1.09 8.25
C SER A 97 23.68 0.84 9.12
N ILE A 98 23.16 -0.37 9.02
CA ILE A 98 22.07 -0.89 9.84
C ILE A 98 22.49 -2.22 10.42
N THR A 99 22.25 -2.41 11.70
CA THR A 99 22.42 -3.71 12.35
C THR A 99 21.05 -4.40 12.44
N ILE A 100 20.98 -5.61 11.89
CA ILE A 100 19.82 -6.50 12.01
C ILE A 100 20.21 -7.67 12.91
N GLU A 101 19.30 -8.05 13.80
CA GLU A 101 19.59 -9.00 14.87
C GLU A 101 18.61 -10.18 14.85
N PRO A 102 19.01 -11.36 15.36
CA PRO A 102 18.09 -12.47 15.55
C PRO A 102 16.98 -12.09 16.53
N LEU A 103 15.73 -12.35 16.15
CA LEU A 103 14.60 -12.23 17.08
C LEU A 103 14.71 -13.29 18.19
N ILE A 104 14.43 -12.87 19.42
CA ILE A 104 14.41 -13.75 20.60
C ILE A 104 12.99 -13.76 21.14
N ARG A 105 12.38 -14.94 21.13
CA ARG A 105 11.06 -15.16 21.73
C ARG A 105 11.22 -15.72 23.14
N THR A 106 10.58 -15.05 24.07
CA THR A 106 10.26 -15.58 25.41
C THR A 106 8.79 -16.00 25.43
N ASP A 107 8.33 -16.63 26.51
CA ASP A 107 6.98 -17.19 26.59
C ASP A 107 5.88 -16.23 26.10
N ARG A 108 5.96 -14.93 26.44
CA ARG A 108 4.91 -13.94 26.13
C ARG A 108 5.38 -12.69 25.38
N ARG A 109 6.69 -12.59 25.10
CA ARG A 109 7.29 -11.37 24.54
C ARG A 109 8.33 -11.69 23.48
N LEU A 110 8.39 -10.84 22.46
CA LEU A 110 9.40 -10.82 21.40
C LEU A 110 10.36 -9.65 21.61
N GLY A 111 11.66 -9.91 21.56
CA GLY A 111 12.68 -8.90 21.74
C GLY A 111 13.98 -9.25 21.04
N LEU A 112 15.04 -8.57 21.43
CA LEU A 112 16.42 -8.87 21.03
C LEU A 112 17.25 -9.09 22.29
N LYS A 113 18.54 -9.40 22.11
CA LYS A 113 19.46 -9.49 23.24
C LYS A 113 19.52 -8.14 23.98
N ASP A 114 19.21 -8.19 25.27
CA ASP A 114 19.17 -7.05 26.19
C ASP A 114 18.25 -5.91 25.69
N PHE A 115 17.16 -6.25 24.99
CA PHE A 115 16.22 -5.28 24.45
C PHE A 115 14.79 -5.82 24.45
N ASP A 116 13.97 -5.24 25.32
CA ASP A 116 12.56 -5.53 25.47
C ASP A 116 11.72 -4.33 24.98
N PRO A 117 11.04 -4.45 23.83
CA PRO A 117 10.20 -3.41 23.28
C PRO A 117 8.77 -3.46 23.84
N CYS A 118 8.11 -2.30 23.97
CA CYS A 118 6.66 -2.27 24.22
C CYS A 118 5.86 -2.45 22.92
N THR A 119 6.46 -2.03 21.79
CA THR A 119 5.82 -1.98 20.48
C THR A 119 6.71 -2.65 19.44
N ILE A 120 6.09 -3.43 18.58
CA ILE A 120 6.68 -4.12 17.44
C ILE A 120 6.04 -3.54 16.19
N LEU A 121 6.85 -2.90 15.34
CA LEU A 121 6.41 -2.37 14.06
C LEU A 121 6.83 -3.32 12.94
N LEU A 122 5.85 -3.89 12.26
CA LEU A 122 6.07 -4.67 11.06
C LEU A 122 6.31 -3.71 9.88
N ASN A 123 7.50 -3.79 9.29
CA ASN A 123 7.76 -3.32 7.92
C ASN A 123 7.97 -4.51 6.98
N ASN A 124 7.39 -5.65 7.35
CA ASN A 124 7.31 -6.90 6.63
C ASN A 124 5.83 -7.23 6.42
N ASP A 125 5.45 -7.45 5.18
CA ASP A 125 4.04 -7.59 4.81
C ASP A 125 3.45 -8.99 5.02
N LEU A 126 4.28 -9.92 5.53
CA LEU A 126 3.94 -11.30 5.89
C LEU A 126 3.31 -12.11 4.74
N SER A 127 3.62 -11.74 3.49
CA SER A 127 3.10 -12.43 2.29
C SER A 127 3.36 -13.95 2.28
N PRO A 128 4.51 -14.48 2.76
CA PRO A 128 4.73 -15.93 2.79
C PRO A 128 3.90 -16.69 3.84
N GLY A 129 3.26 -15.98 4.78
CA GLY A 129 2.63 -16.57 5.96
C GLY A 129 3.01 -15.82 7.23
N ILE A 130 2.17 -15.95 8.26
CA ILE A 130 2.45 -15.44 9.62
C ILE A 130 3.35 -16.47 10.33
N PRO A 131 4.59 -16.12 10.71
CA PRO A 131 5.44 -17.03 11.46
C PRO A 131 4.97 -17.13 12.93
N GLY A 132 4.94 -18.34 13.49
CA GLY A 132 4.47 -18.57 14.88
C GLY A 132 5.22 -17.77 15.96
N ILE A 133 6.43 -17.29 15.68
CA ILE A 133 7.16 -16.39 16.59
C ILE A 133 6.44 -15.04 16.83
N LEU A 134 5.54 -14.63 15.91
CA LEU A 134 4.74 -13.42 16.02
C LEU A 134 3.36 -13.66 16.64
N GLU A 135 2.93 -14.91 16.81
CA GLU A 135 1.63 -15.27 17.35
C GLU A 135 1.61 -15.11 18.89
N ASP A 136 0.42 -14.98 19.46
CA ASP A 136 0.17 -14.95 20.91
C ASP A 136 1.00 -13.89 21.68
N LEU A 137 1.21 -12.72 21.07
CA LEU A 137 1.88 -11.56 21.68
C LEU A 137 0.87 -10.65 22.38
N HIS A 138 0.46 -11.02 23.59
CA HIS A 138 -0.56 -10.27 24.34
C HIS A 138 -0.01 -9.10 25.18
N GLU A 139 1.31 -9.02 25.39
CA GLU A 139 1.93 -7.98 26.24
C GLU A 139 2.63 -6.86 25.44
N GLN A 140 2.58 -6.94 24.11
CA GLN A 140 3.26 -6.01 23.21
C GLN A 140 2.32 -5.62 22.08
N TYR A 141 2.36 -4.36 21.67
CA TYR A 141 1.59 -3.91 20.53
C TYR A 141 2.29 -4.31 19.24
N LEU A 142 1.65 -5.16 18.44
CA LEU A 142 2.11 -5.52 17.11
C LEU A 142 1.34 -4.69 16.07
N LEU A 143 2.06 -3.90 15.28
CA LEU A 143 1.50 -2.89 14.39
C LEU A 143 2.01 -3.05 12.96
N PRO A 144 1.12 -3.07 11.95
CA PRO A 144 -0.31 -3.38 12.06
C PRO A 144 -0.55 -4.80 12.62
N PRO A 145 -1.77 -5.14 13.10
CA PRO A 145 -2.06 -6.49 13.62
C PRO A 145 -1.89 -7.57 12.54
N LEU A 146 -1.74 -8.83 12.94
CA LEU A 146 -1.33 -9.93 12.03
C LEU A 146 -2.29 -10.14 10.87
N HIS A 147 -3.60 -9.94 11.07
CA HIS A 147 -4.61 -10.06 10.00
C HIS A 147 -4.52 -8.96 8.95
N ALA A 148 -3.71 -7.92 9.16
CA ALA A 148 -3.33 -6.96 8.14
C ALA A 148 -2.30 -7.52 7.13
N GLY A 149 -1.62 -8.62 7.47
CA GLY A 149 -0.65 -9.29 6.62
C GLY A 149 -1.27 -9.91 5.37
N TRP A 150 -0.52 -9.95 4.27
CA TRP A 150 -1.05 -10.40 2.97
C TRP A 150 -1.27 -11.89 2.83
N SER A 151 -0.82 -12.69 3.79
CA SER A 151 -1.15 -14.12 3.85
C SER A 151 -2.66 -14.35 4.05
N VAL A 152 -3.38 -13.41 4.68
CA VAL A 152 -4.82 -13.52 4.96
C VAL A 152 -5.63 -12.32 4.46
N ARG A 153 -5.03 -11.12 4.42
CA ARG A 153 -5.71 -9.90 3.98
C ARG A 153 -6.10 -9.99 2.50
N ARG A 154 -7.33 -9.55 2.18
CA ARG A 154 -7.88 -9.50 0.81
C ARG A 154 -8.17 -8.08 0.36
N LYS A 155 -7.76 -7.73 -0.87
CA LYS A 155 -8.04 -6.43 -1.47
C LYS A 155 -9.53 -6.22 -1.68
N SER A 156 -10.28 -7.27 -2.02
CA SER A 156 -11.74 -7.24 -2.19
C SER A 156 -12.45 -6.71 -0.93
N THR A 157 -12.02 -7.11 0.26
CA THR A 157 -12.51 -6.57 1.53
C THR A 157 -12.19 -5.08 1.68
N HIS A 158 -10.95 -4.69 1.38
CA HIS A 158 -10.56 -3.28 1.38
C HIS A 158 -11.43 -2.43 0.43
N PHE A 159 -11.63 -2.89 -0.81
CA PHE A 159 -12.41 -2.15 -1.80
C PHE A 159 -13.90 -2.07 -1.44
N LYS A 160 -14.43 -3.07 -0.73
CA LYS A 160 -15.77 -3.01 -0.13
C LYS A 160 -15.85 -1.88 0.90
N ALA A 161 -14.92 -1.87 1.86
CA ALA A 161 -14.87 -0.82 2.88
C ALA A 161 -14.68 0.58 2.26
N TYR A 162 -13.83 0.69 1.23
CA TYR A 162 -13.59 1.95 0.54
C TYR A 162 -14.83 2.43 -0.25
N GLU A 163 -15.55 1.52 -0.89
CA GLU A 163 -16.81 1.87 -1.58
C GLU A 163 -17.83 2.49 -0.60
N ASP A 164 -17.96 1.92 0.60
CA ASP A 164 -18.88 2.44 1.62
C ASP A 164 -18.45 3.81 2.16
N VAL A 165 -17.14 3.99 2.42
CA VAL A 165 -16.56 5.29 2.79
C VAL A 165 -16.80 6.32 1.68
N ALA A 166 -16.55 5.96 0.42
CA ALA A 166 -16.74 6.84 -0.73
C ALA A 166 -18.21 7.24 -0.92
N LYS A 167 -19.17 6.32 -0.76
CA LYS A 167 -20.61 6.61 -0.79
C LYS A 167 -21.01 7.60 0.30
N ARG A 168 -20.57 7.37 1.54
CA ARG A 168 -20.86 8.26 2.69
C ARG A 168 -20.25 9.65 2.48
N PHE A 169 -19.00 9.71 2.05
CA PHE A 169 -18.32 10.96 1.76
C PHE A 169 -18.97 11.72 0.59
N GLY A 170 -19.27 11.03 -0.51
CA GLY A 170 -19.96 11.60 -1.66
C GLY A 170 -21.30 12.22 -1.29
N LYS A 171 -22.10 11.54 -0.46
CA LYS A 171 -23.35 12.08 0.10
C LYS A 171 -23.13 13.34 0.95
N LEU A 172 -22.08 13.35 1.78
CA LEU A 172 -21.75 14.47 2.66
C LEU A 172 -21.37 15.72 1.87
N VAL A 173 -20.59 15.58 0.80
CA VAL A 173 -20.06 16.73 0.03
C VAL A 173 -20.80 17.01 -1.27
N GLY A 174 -21.83 16.23 -1.60
CA GLY A 174 -22.63 16.41 -2.82
C GLY A 174 -21.90 16.02 -4.11
N VAL A 175 -21.04 15.00 -4.07
CA VAL A 175 -20.24 14.53 -5.20
C VAL A 175 -20.57 13.08 -5.52
N ASP A 176 -20.65 12.71 -6.81
CA ASP A 176 -20.82 11.32 -7.22
C ASP A 176 -19.64 10.47 -6.69
N PRO A 177 -19.89 9.43 -5.86
CA PRO A 177 -18.83 8.57 -5.34
C PRO A 177 -17.99 7.90 -6.42
N TRP A 178 -18.51 7.69 -7.64
CA TRP A 178 -17.74 7.12 -8.74
C TRP A 178 -16.52 7.97 -9.13
N LEU A 179 -16.54 9.28 -8.87
CA LEU A 179 -15.41 10.17 -9.16
C LEU A 179 -14.19 9.91 -8.25
N ILE A 180 -14.38 9.20 -7.14
CA ILE A 180 -13.34 8.85 -6.18
C ILE A 180 -13.19 7.34 -5.94
N ASN A 181 -14.14 6.52 -6.39
CA ASN A 181 -14.14 5.08 -6.19
C ASN A 181 -14.10 4.32 -7.53
N PRO A 182 -13.04 3.54 -7.82
CA PRO A 182 -13.03 2.61 -8.95
C PRO A 182 -14.03 1.48 -8.68
N MET A 183 -14.87 1.16 -9.67
CA MET A 183 -15.70 -0.03 -9.57
C MET A 183 -14.82 -1.29 -9.55
N TYR A 184 -15.28 -2.36 -8.92
CA TYR A 184 -14.58 -3.64 -8.95
C TYR A 184 -15.56 -4.81 -8.99
N ALA A 185 -15.01 -5.99 -9.28
CA ALA A 185 -15.63 -7.30 -9.16
C ALA A 185 -14.58 -8.30 -8.65
N GLN A 186 -15.03 -9.44 -8.15
CA GLN A 186 -14.17 -10.52 -7.66
C GLN A 186 -14.49 -11.79 -8.42
N CYS A 187 -13.46 -12.61 -8.66
CA CYS A 187 -13.62 -14.02 -8.95
C CYS A 187 -13.01 -14.85 -7.83
N GLY A 188 -13.58 -16.02 -7.59
CA GLY A 188 -13.00 -17.00 -6.68
C GLY A 188 -11.72 -17.59 -7.26
N GLU A 189 -11.54 -18.90 -7.09
CA GLU A 189 -10.32 -19.56 -7.53
C GLU A 189 -10.16 -19.52 -9.06
N VAL A 190 -9.00 -19.02 -9.52
CA VAL A 190 -8.58 -18.93 -10.92
C VAL A 190 -7.20 -19.55 -11.06
N ASN A 191 -7.04 -20.45 -12.03
CA ASN A 191 -5.74 -21.00 -12.41
C ASN A 191 -5.41 -20.59 -13.85
N PHE A 192 -4.48 -19.64 -14.02
CA PHE A 192 -4.07 -19.14 -15.34
C PHE A 192 -3.26 -20.15 -16.17
N ALA A 193 -2.64 -21.14 -15.55
CA ALA A 193 -1.92 -22.20 -16.25
C ALA A 193 -2.89 -23.21 -16.86
N GLU A 194 -3.90 -23.63 -16.10
CA GLU A 194 -4.88 -24.66 -16.49
C GLU A 194 -6.14 -24.09 -17.16
N GLY A 195 -6.38 -22.78 -17.05
CA GLY A 195 -7.57 -22.12 -17.57
C GLY A 195 -8.81 -22.28 -16.68
N LEU A 196 -8.67 -22.81 -15.46
CA LEU A 196 -9.77 -22.94 -14.52
C LEU A 196 -10.21 -21.57 -14.00
N GLY A 197 -11.52 -21.39 -13.83
CA GLY A 197 -12.10 -20.12 -13.35
C GLY A 197 -12.23 -19.01 -14.41
N PHE A 198 -11.87 -19.28 -15.67
CA PHE A 198 -11.91 -18.27 -16.74
C PHE A 198 -13.32 -17.82 -17.12
N GLU A 199 -14.32 -18.68 -16.97
CA GLU A 199 -15.72 -18.30 -17.20
C GLU A 199 -16.13 -17.16 -16.26
N CYS A 200 -15.83 -17.29 -14.96
CA CYS A 200 -16.05 -16.22 -13.99
C CYS A 200 -15.32 -14.94 -14.40
N LEU A 201 -14.05 -15.05 -14.78
CA LEU A 201 -13.21 -13.91 -15.15
C LEU A 201 -13.81 -13.17 -16.34
N THR A 202 -14.17 -13.88 -17.41
CA THR A 202 -14.76 -13.33 -18.62
C THR A 202 -16.10 -12.65 -18.33
N THR A 203 -17.00 -13.30 -17.61
CA THR A 203 -18.32 -12.74 -17.27
C THR A 203 -18.19 -11.45 -16.44
N ASN A 204 -17.32 -11.45 -15.41
CA ASN A 204 -17.15 -10.28 -14.56
C ASN A 204 -16.41 -9.14 -15.26
N VAL A 205 -15.45 -9.44 -16.14
CA VAL A 205 -14.78 -8.43 -16.98
C VAL A 205 -15.79 -7.75 -17.91
N ASP A 206 -16.63 -8.51 -18.61
CA ASP A 206 -17.64 -7.93 -19.52
C ASP A 206 -18.65 -7.05 -18.77
N ALA A 207 -19.18 -7.57 -17.65
CA ALA A 207 -20.13 -6.85 -16.82
C ALA A 207 -19.53 -5.54 -16.28
N LEU A 208 -18.28 -5.57 -15.82
CA LEU A 208 -17.60 -4.40 -15.30
C LEU A 208 -17.30 -3.37 -16.41
N LEU A 209 -16.76 -3.81 -17.56
CA LEU A 209 -16.54 -2.93 -18.72
C LEU A 209 -17.84 -2.26 -19.17
N THR A 210 -18.96 -2.98 -19.18
CA THR A 210 -20.28 -2.43 -19.52
C THR A 210 -20.73 -1.36 -18.51
N ARG A 211 -20.52 -1.57 -17.21
CA ARG A 211 -20.80 -0.56 -16.18
C ARG A 211 -19.93 0.69 -16.34
N ILE A 212 -18.64 0.52 -16.64
CA ILE A 212 -17.70 1.63 -16.86
C ILE A 212 -18.10 2.43 -18.11
N LYS A 213 -18.42 1.76 -19.23
CA LYS A 213 -18.92 2.42 -20.46
C LYS A 213 -20.14 3.31 -20.19
N ARG A 214 -21.06 2.87 -19.34
CA ARG A 214 -22.23 3.68 -18.95
C ARG A 214 -21.83 4.96 -18.21
N LYS A 215 -20.89 4.89 -17.25
CA LYS A 215 -20.37 6.07 -16.55
C LYS A 215 -19.59 6.99 -17.48
N TYR A 216 -18.79 6.43 -18.39
CA TYR A 216 -18.08 7.24 -19.38
C TYR A 216 -19.06 8.01 -20.27
N LYS A 217 -20.14 7.36 -20.74
CA LYS A 217 -21.21 8.03 -21.49
C LYS A 217 -21.92 9.12 -20.68
N GLU A 218 -22.22 8.87 -19.40
CA GLU A 218 -22.83 9.84 -18.48
C GLU A 218 -22.00 11.12 -18.34
N TYR A 219 -20.68 10.98 -18.28
CA TYR A 219 -19.73 12.10 -18.13
C TYR A 219 -19.15 12.64 -19.46
N GLY A 220 -19.57 12.11 -20.61
CA GLY A 220 -19.04 12.52 -21.92
C GLY A 220 -17.54 12.17 -22.14
N ILE A 221 -17.06 11.09 -21.51
CA ILE A 221 -15.69 10.62 -21.61
C ILE A 221 -15.54 9.72 -22.84
N ASN A 222 -14.62 10.09 -23.75
CA ASN A 222 -14.37 9.38 -25.01
C ASN A 222 -13.23 8.35 -24.92
N GLU A 223 -12.57 8.23 -23.77
CA GLU A 223 -11.50 7.27 -23.54
C GLU A 223 -12.01 5.82 -23.60
N LYS A 224 -11.18 4.87 -24.06
CA LYS A 224 -11.56 3.45 -24.07
C LYS A 224 -11.49 2.88 -22.64
N PRO A 225 -12.59 2.35 -22.09
CA PRO A 225 -12.56 1.66 -20.79
C PRO A 225 -11.58 0.49 -20.79
N PHE A 226 -11.03 0.23 -19.61
CA PHE A 226 -10.21 -0.94 -19.34
C PHE A 226 -10.41 -1.38 -17.90
N VAL A 227 -10.06 -2.63 -17.64
CA VAL A 227 -10.02 -3.19 -16.29
C VAL A 227 -8.62 -3.73 -16.01
N VAL A 228 -8.27 -3.76 -14.74
CA VAL A 228 -7.02 -4.31 -14.23
C VAL A 228 -7.35 -5.55 -13.42
N VAL A 229 -6.84 -6.70 -13.85
CA VAL A 229 -6.93 -7.96 -13.11
C VAL A 229 -5.65 -8.10 -12.30
N LYS A 230 -5.78 -8.32 -10.98
CA LYS A 230 -4.66 -8.44 -10.05
C LYS A 230 -4.97 -9.45 -8.92
N PRO A 231 -3.95 -10.05 -8.29
CA PRO A 231 -4.15 -10.95 -7.15
C PRO A 231 -4.97 -10.28 -6.05
N ASP A 232 -5.90 -11.02 -5.45
CA ASP A 232 -6.69 -10.50 -4.33
C ASP A 232 -5.86 -10.41 -3.04
N ASN A 233 -4.82 -11.23 -2.90
CA ASN A 233 -3.80 -11.14 -1.86
C ASN A 233 -2.43 -10.78 -2.45
N GLY A 234 -1.74 -9.81 -1.85
CA GLY A 234 -0.35 -9.50 -2.18
C GLY A 234 -0.10 -8.11 -2.77
N THR A 235 1.18 -7.80 -2.95
CA THR A 235 1.71 -6.43 -3.12
C THR A 235 2.65 -6.30 -4.33
N HIS A 236 3.25 -5.11 -4.49
CA HIS A 236 4.37 -4.85 -5.40
C HIS A 236 4.09 -4.96 -6.90
N GLY A 237 2.83 -4.89 -7.32
CA GLY A 237 2.51 -4.81 -8.76
C GLY A 237 2.73 -6.10 -9.55
N MET A 238 2.98 -7.23 -8.88
CA MET A 238 3.10 -8.55 -9.50
C MET A 238 1.72 -9.16 -9.79
N GLY A 239 1.64 -10.02 -10.82
CA GLY A 239 0.37 -10.62 -11.22
C GLY A 239 -0.64 -9.65 -11.82
N ILE A 240 -0.21 -8.53 -12.39
CA ILE A 240 -1.14 -7.53 -12.95
C ILE A 240 -1.30 -7.68 -14.46
N MET A 241 -2.53 -7.69 -14.95
CA MET A 241 -2.83 -7.56 -16.38
C MET A 241 -3.93 -6.53 -16.65
N THR A 242 -3.82 -5.85 -17.78
CA THR A 242 -4.83 -4.90 -18.28
C THR A 242 -5.67 -5.58 -19.36
N VAL A 243 -6.99 -5.45 -19.27
CA VAL A 243 -7.96 -6.03 -20.21
C VAL A 243 -8.86 -4.93 -20.75
N ARG A 244 -9.03 -4.90 -22.07
CA ARG A 244 -9.84 -3.88 -22.77
C ARG A 244 -11.04 -4.49 -23.49
N ASP A 245 -10.96 -5.78 -23.80
CA ASP A 245 -12.01 -6.59 -24.37
C ASP A 245 -11.94 -8.00 -23.77
N VAL A 246 -13.08 -8.65 -23.59
CA VAL A 246 -13.10 -10.05 -23.11
C VAL A 246 -12.32 -11.00 -24.03
N LYS A 247 -12.23 -10.69 -25.32
CA LYS A 247 -11.42 -11.47 -26.29
C LYS A 247 -9.92 -11.48 -25.96
N ASP A 248 -9.45 -10.52 -25.17
CA ASP A 248 -8.07 -10.50 -24.70
C ASP A 248 -7.79 -11.68 -23.74
N LEU A 249 -8.83 -12.24 -23.10
CA LEU A 249 -8.72 -13.38 -22.18
C LEU A 249 -8.63 -14.73 -22.92
N ASP A 250 -9.20 -14.82 -24.12
CA ASP A 250 -9.13 -16.03 -24.94
C ASP A 250 -7.71 -16.29 -25.47
N THR A 251 -6.91 -15.23 -25.59
CA THR A 251 -5.60 -15.25 -26.26
C THR A 251 -4.45 -14.81 -25.35
N LEU A 252 -4.48 -15.23 -24.07
CA LEU A 252 -3.40 -14.91 -23.14
C LEU A 252 -2.06 -15.50 -23.61
N SER A 253 -1.10 -14.59 -23.85
CA SER A 253 0.27 -14.97 -24.18
C SER A 253 0.90 -15.82 -23.07
N ARG A 254 1.85 -16.69 -23.43
CA ARG A 254 2.63 -17.48 -22.44
C ARG A 254 3.30 -16.58 -21.40
N LYS A 255 3.76 -15.40 -21.80
CA LYS A 255 4.34 -14.38 -20.91
C LYS A 255 3.31 -13.87 -19.90
N THR A 256 2.07 -13.64 -20.32
CA THR A 256 0.98 -13.21 -19.44
C THR A 256 0.60 -14.32 -18.47
N LYS A 257 0.47 -15.57 -18.93
CA LYS A 257 0.18 -16.72 -18.05
C LYS A 257 1.25 -16.90 -16.97
N ASN A 258 2.53 -16.80 -17.33
CA ASN A 258 3.64 -16.84 -16.36
C ASN A 258 3.64 -15.64 -15.40
N LYS A 259 3.21 -14.46 -15.86
CA LYS A 259 3.07 -13.28 -14.99
C LYS A 259 1.94 -13.46 -13.98
N MET A 260 0.86 -14.14 -14.40
CA MET A 260 -0.35 -14.38 -13.62
C MET A 260 -0.34 -15.72 -12.85
N SER A 261 0.78 -16.45 -12.83
CA SER A 261 0.88 -17.72 -12.10
C SER A 261 1.33 -17.55 -10.65
N THR A 262 2.10 -16.50 -10.35
CA THR A 262 2.70 -16.30 -9.02
C THR A 262 2.58 -14.87 -8.53
N THR A 263 2.48 -14.72 -7.22
CA THR A 263 2.56 -13.45 -6.49
C THR A 263 3.95 -13.24 -5.90
N LYS A 264 4.09 -12.30 -4.95
CA LYS A 264 5.32 -12.10 -4.18
C LYS A 264 5.81 -13.40 -3.54
N ASP A 265 7.13 -13.55 -3.48
CA ASP A 265 7.83 -14.72 -2.92
C ASP A 265 7.42 -16.07 -3.57
N SER A 266 7.05 -16.03 -4.86
CA SER A 266 6.68 -17.21 -5.68
C SER A 266 5.46 -17.99 -5.20
N GLN A 267 4.60 -17.37 -4.38
CA GLN A 267 3.34 -17.97 -3.94
C GLN A 267 2.37 -18.11 -5.13
N PRO A 268 1.55 -19.18 -5.20
CA PRO A 268 0.59 -19.36 -6.29
C PRO A 268 -0.51 -18.30 -6.23
N LEU A 269 -0.84 -17.73 -7.40
CA LEU A 269 -1.99 -16.85 -7.53
C LEU A 269 -3.25 -17.71 -7.63
N SER A 270 -4.13 -17.64 -6.62
CA SER A 270 -5.39 -18.39 -6.60
C SER A 270 -6.62 -17.51 -6.76
N GLU A 271 -6.64 -16.29 -6.22
CA GLU A 271 -7.82 -15.41 -6.25
C GLU A 271 -7.49 -14.09 -6.96
N VAL A 272 -8.47 -13.54 -7.69
CA VAL A 272 -8.29 -12.29 -8.41
C VAL A 272 -9.39 -11.28 -8.13
N ILE A 273 -8.98 -10.02 -8.12
CA ILE A 273 -9.86 -8.87 -8.20
C ILE A 273 -9.76 -8.24 -9.59
N ILE A 274 -10.90 -7.84 -10.13
CA ILE A 274 -11.05 -7.15 -11.40
C ILE A 274 -11.47 -5.71 -11.07
N GLN A 275 -10.61 -4.75 -11.34
CA GLN A 275 -10.83 -3.35 -10.97
C GLN A 275 -11.00 -2.47 -12.22
N GLU A 276 -11.88 -1.48 -12.17
CA GLU A 276 -11.91 -0.39 -13.13
C GLU A 276 -10.53 0.27 -13.23
N GLY A 277 -10.01 0.36 -14.46
CA GLY A 277 -8.79 1.07 -14.75
C GLY A 277 -8.96 2.57 -14.60
N VAL A 278 -8.06 3.21 -13.85
CA VAL A 278 -7.98 4.66 -13.71
C VAL A 278 -6.79 5.16 -14.52
N LEU A 279 -7.01 6.11 -15.43
CA LEU A 279 -5.93 6.67 -16.25
C LEU A 279 -5.04 7.59 -15.44
N THR A 280 -3.74 7.38 -15.57
CA THR A 280 -2.71 8.24 -15.00
C THR A 280 -2.30 9.30 -16.02
N ASN A 281 -2.82 10.52 -15.84
CA ASN A 281 -2.54 11.65 -16.73
C ASN A 281 -1.48 12.61 -16.17
N GLU A 282 -1.05 12.42 -14.92
CA GLU A 282 0.02 13.23 -14.37
C GLU A 282 1.35 12.90 -15.04
N ARG A 283 2.18 13.94 -15.19
CA ARG A 283 3.45 13.89 -15.89
C ARG A 283 4.51 14.59 -15.06
N VAL A 284 5.67 13.96 -14.96
CA VAL A 284 6.90 14.61 -14.52
C VAL A 284 7.81 14.68 -15.73
N ASN A 285 8.05 15.89 -16.23
CA ASN A 285 8.53 16.11 -17.60
C ASN A 285 7.60 15.39 -18.60
N ASP A 286 8.13 14.53 -19.46
CA ASP A 286 7.33 13.78 -20.44
C ASP A 286 6.89 12.38 -19.93
N ALA A 287 7.39 11.93 -18.78
CA ALA A 287 7.12 10.59 -18.26
C ALA A 287 5.82 10.54 -17.44
N VAL A 288 5.09 9.41 -17.53
CA VAL A 288 3.86 9.18 -16.74
C VAL A 288 4.24 9.12 -15.26
N ALA A 289 3.45 9.79 -14.43
CA ALA A 289 3.69 9.87 -12.99
C ALA A 289 2.40 9.63 -12.19
N GLU A 290 2.47 8.81 -11.15
CA GLU A 290 1.37 8.64 -10.18
C GLU A 290 1.80 9.08 -8.77
N PRO A 291 0.96 9.81 -8.02
CA PRO A 291 1.31 10.25 -6.68
C PRO A 291 1.18 9.10 -5.67
N VAL A 292 2.17 8.98 -4.79
CA VAL A 292 2.15 8.10 -3.62
C VAL A 292 2.14 8.98 -2.38
N VAL A 293 1.09 8.88 -1.58
CA VAL A 293 0.90 9.69 -0.36
C VAL A 293 1.24 8.85 0.87
N TYR A 294 2.08 9.38 1.75
CA TYR A 294 2.51 8.72 2.99
C TYR A 294 1.76 9.30 4.19
N MET A 295 1.40 8.41 5.11
CA MET A 295 0.66 8.75 6.32
C MET A 295 1.26 8.04 7.54
N ILE A 296 1.13 8.68 8.70
CA ILE A 296 1.36 8.08 10.03
C ILE A 296 0.16 8.47 10.90
N ASP A 297 -0.45 7.49 11.57
CA ASP A 297 -1.77 7.65 12.22
C ASP A 297 -2.77 8.27 11.23
N ARG A 298 -3.38 9.41 11.57
CA ARG A 298 -4.35 10.13 10.73
C ARG A 298 -3.72 11.25 9.87
N TYR A 299 -2.41 11.47 9.98
CA TYR A 299 -1.73 12.61 9.39
C TYR A 299 -1.10 12.25 8.05
N VAL A 300 -1.33 13.08 7.04
CA VAL A 300 -0.57 13.05 5.79
C VAL A 300 0.78 13.70 6.04
N VAL A 301 1.87 12.94 5.91
CA VAL A 301 3.22 13.39 6.30
C VAL A 301 4.08 13.74 5.10
N GLY A 302 3.68 13.36 3.89
CA GLY A 302 4.43 13.63 2.68
C GLY A 302 4.02 12.71 1.53
N GLY A 303 4.88 12.63 0.53
CA GLY A 303 4.69 11.72 -0.60
C GLY A 303 5.72 11.94 -1.70
N PHE A 304 5.63 11.11 -2.73
CA PHE A 304 6.45 11.20 -3.93
C PHE A 304 5.65 10.79 -5.16
N TYR A 305 6.05 11.29 -6.32
CA TYR A 305 5.63 10.73 -7.59
C TYR A 305 6.44 9.48 -7.90
N ARG A 306 5.75 8.41 -8.27
CA ARG A 306 6.35 7.29 -8.98
C ARG A 306 6.26 7.59 -10.47
N VAL A 307 7.41 7.68 -11.12
CA VAL A 307 7.56 8.08 -12.52
C VAL A 307 8.06 6.89 -13.34
N HIS A 308 7.49 6.68 -14.52
CA HIS A 308 7.95 5.61 -15.41
C HIS A 308 7.94 6.08 -16.86
N ALA A 309 9.13 6.17 -17.47
CA ALA A 309 9.28 6.69 -18.83
C ALA A 309 8.76 5.72 -19.90
N GLU A 310 8.88 4.42 -19.67
CA GLU A 310 8.52 3.36 -20.64
C GLU A 310 7.10 2.81 -20.48
N ARG A 311 6.28 3.36 -19.57
CA ARG A 311 4.92 2.87 -19.31
C ARG A 311 3.87 3.86 -19.77
N GLY A 312 2.77 3.33 -20.30
CA GLY A 312 1.59 4.07 -20.70
C GLY A 312 0.74 4.56 -19.54
N VAL A 313 -0.26 5.38 -19.87
CA VAL A 313 -1.22 5.98 -18.92
C VAL A 313 -2.20 4.96 -18.31
N ASP A 314 -2.27 3.78 -18.88
CA ASP A 314 -3.16 2.65 -18.54
C ASP A 314 -2.38 1.43 -18.03
N GLU A 315 -1.08 1.59 -17.77
CA GLU A 315 -0.21 0.55 -17.24
C GLU A 315 0.14 0.79 -15.77
N ASN A 316 0.43 -0.31 -15.06
CA ASN A 316 0.97 -0.24 -13.72
C ASN A 316 2.38 0.38 -13.76
N LEU A 317 2.59 1.51 -13.08
CA LEU A 317 3.91 2.14 -12.99
C LEU A 317 4.75 1.56 -11.85
N ASN A 318 4.15 0.78 -10.94
CA ASN A 318 4.87 -0.01 -9.93
C ASN A 318 5.51 -1.25 -10.58
N ALA A 319 6.52 -1.00 -11.41
CA ALA A 319 7.26 -1.98 -12.18
C ALA A 319 8.76 -1.65 -12.18
N PRO A 320 9.63 -2.64 -12.49
CA PRO A 320 11.07 -2.38 -12.68
C PRO A 320 11.31 -1.27 -13.71
N GLY A 321 12.20 -0.33 -13.39
CA GLY A 321 12.46 0.86 -14.20
C GLY A 321 11.77 2.13 -13.72
N ALA A 322 10.87 2.04 -12.74
CA ALA A 322 10.30 3.21 -12.08
C ALA A 322 11.36 4.04 -11.34
N SER A 323 11.25 5.36 -11.44
CA SER A 323 11.99 6.33 -10.63
C SER A 323 11.04 7.05 -9.68
N PHE A 324 11.60 7.68 -8.64
CA PHE A 324 10.82 8.38 -7.63
C PHE A 324 11.26 9.83 -7.58
N VAL A 325 10.29 10.73 -7.74
CA VAL A 325 10.50 12.17 -7.71
C VAL A 325 9.71 12.73 -6.55
N PRO A 326 10.31 13.55 -5.68
CA PRO A 326 9.58 14.22 -4.61
C PRO A 326 8.27 14.84 -5.09
N LEU A 327 7.19 14.56 -4.36
CA LEU A 327 5.96 15.31 -4.53
C LEU A 327 6.29 16.72 -4.05
N ALA A 328 5.85 17.76 -4.77
CA ALA A 328 6.21 19.14 -4.45
C ALA A 328 5.52 19.64 -3.15
N PHE A 329 5.90 19.07 -2.00
CA PHE A 329 5.74 19.62 -0.65
C PHE A 329 6.78 20.72 -0.36
N ALA A 330 7.56 21.14 -1.38
CA ALA A 330 8.68 22.06 -1.22
C ALA A 330 8.30 23.41 -0.57
N ASP A 331 7.01 23.78 -0.55
CA ASP A 331 6.49 24.87 0.26
C ASP A 331 5.37 24.38 1.19
N SER A 332 5.73 23.66 2.26
CA SER A 332 4.83 23.22 3.35
C SER A 332 4.08 24.35 4.07
N GLY A 333 4.39 25.61 3.76
CA GLY A 333 3.69 26.80 4.26
C GLY A 333 2.47 27.26 3.44
N ARG A 334 2.12 26.59 2.33
CA ARG A 334 0.99 27.02 1.49
C ARG A 334 -0.29 26.24 1.80
N LEU A 335 -1.24 26.90 2.44
CA LEU A 335 -2.58 26.37 2.69
C LEU A 335 -3.40 26.26 1.39
N PRO A 336 -4.41 25.38 1.34
CA PRO A 336 -5.40 25.38 0.27
C PRO A 336 -5.98 26.79 0.10
N LYS A 337 -6.12 27.23 -1.15
CA LYS A 337 -6.60 28.54 -1.55
C LYS A 337 -8.01 28.42 -2.14
N PRO A 338 -9.07 28.70 -1.36
CA PRO A 338 -10.43 28.77 -1.89
C PRO A 338 -10.53 29.78 -3.04
N GLY A 339 -11.35 29.50 -4.04
CA GLY A 339 -11.60 30.40 -5.18
C GLY A 339 -10.59 30.31 -6.33
N GLU A 340 -9.46 29.62 -6.15
CA GLU A 340 -8.55 29.29 -7.26
C GLU A 340 -9.21 28.32 -8.26
N LYS A 341 -8.85 28.44 -9.53
CA LYS A 341 -9.37 27.53 -10.56
C LYS A 341 -8.95 26.09 -10.27
N PRO A 342 -9.82 25.08 -10.49
CA PRO A 342 -9.44 23.68 -10.37
C PRO A 342 -8.18 23.37 -11.20
N GLY A 343 -7.20 22.72 -10.56
CA GLY A 343 -5.95 22.33 -11.21
C GLY A 343 -4.87 23.41 -11.34
N SER A 344 -5.19 24.72 -11.18
CA SER A 344 -4.20 25.80 -11.25
C SER A 344 -3.38 25.97 -9.97
N SER A 345 -3.98 25.61 -8.83
CA SER A 345 -3.34 25.68 -7.52
C SER A 345 -2.75 24.32 -7.13
N SER A 346 -1.41 24.27 -7.08
CA SER A 346 -0.66 23.12 -6.57
C SER A 346 -1.09 22.73 -5.14
N PRO A 347 -1.21 23.65 -4.16
CA PRO A 347 -1.74 23.33 -2.83
C PRO A 347 -3.14 22.70 -2.82
N ASN A 348 -4.06 23.15 -3.68
CA ASN A 348 -5.41 22.58 -3.77
C ASN A 348 -5.38 21.16 -4.32
N ARG A 349 -4.52 20.90 -5.31
CA ARG A 349 -4.34 19.55 -5.88
C ARG A 349 -3.82 18.58 -4.83
N PHE A 350 -2.80 18.98 -4.07
CA PHE A 350 -2.25 18.15 -3.01
C PHE A 350 -3.21 17.95 -1.83
N TYR A 351 -4.01 18.96 -1.50
CA TYR A 351 -5.09 18.80 -0.54
C TYR A 351 -6.05 17.67 -0.96
N MET A 352 -6.43 17.61 -2.24
CA MET A 352 -7.25 16.52 -2.76
C MET A 352 -6.57 15.16 -2.61
N TYR A 353 -5.27 15.05 -2.88
CA TYR A 353 -4.53 13.78 -2.68
C TYR A 353 -4.55 13.36 -1.22
N GLY A 354 -4.34 14.30 -0.31
CA GLY A 354 -4.44 14.05 1.13
C GLY A 354 -5.85 13.69 1.60
N VAL A 355 -6.91 14.23 0.99
CA VAL A 355 -8.29 13.81 1.26
C VAL A 355 -8.49 12.36 0.83
N ILE A 356 -8.14 12.01 -0.41
CA ILE A 356 -8.31 10.65 -0.94
C ILE A 356 -7.49 9.63 -0.14
N ALA A 357 -6.25 9.97 0.22
CA ALA A 357 -5.40 9.12 1.06
C ALA A 357 -6.03 8.87 2.45
N ARG A 358 -6.60 9.91 3.07
CA ARG A 358 -7.29 9.75 4.37
C ARG A 358 -8.56 8.92 4.27
N LEU A 359 -9.32 9.01 3.17
CA LEU A 359 -10.46 8.13 2.94
C LEU A 359 -10.02 6.68 2.76
N ALA A 360 -8.90 6.43 2.07
CA ALA A 360 -8.34 5.09 1.91
C ALA A 360 -7.81 4.53 3.23
N MET A 361 -7.16 5.36 4.05
CA MET A 361 -6.74 4.99 5.40
C MET A 361 -7.93 4.67 6.31
N LEU A 362 -9.00 5.48 6.27
CA LEU A 362 -10.23 5.21 7.01
C LEU A 362 -10.87 3.88 6.59
N ALA A 363 -10.89 3.59 5.29
CA ALA A 363 -11.38 2.32 4.78
C ALA A 363 -10.52 1.14 5.25
N ALA A 364 -9.19 1.28 5.28
CA ALA A 364 -8.31 0.26 5.84
C ALA A 364 -8.54 0.06 7.35
N SER A 365 -8.85 1.12 8.09
CA SER A 365 -9.22 1.00 9.50
C SER A 365 -10.51 0.19 9.68
N TYR A 366 -11.57 0.49 8.92
CA TYR A 366 -12.83 -0.27 8.98
C TYR A 366 -12.66 -1.72 8.51
N GLU A 367 -11.83 -1.93 7.49
CA GLU A 367 -11.48 -3.26 7.02
C GLU A 367 -10.83 -4.09 8.14
N LEU A 368 -9.80 -3.56 8.80
CA LEU A 368 -9.10 -4.25 9.89
C LEU A 368 -10.00 -4.50 11.10
N GLU A 369 -10.89 -3.57 11.44
CA GLU A 369 -11.89 -3.75 12.50
C GLU A 369 -12.89 -4.86 12.13
N SER A 370 -13.37 -4.88 10.88
CA SER A 370 -14.33 -5.88 10.41
C SER A 370 -13.76 -7.29 10.20
N THR A 371 -12.44 -7.42 10.21
CA THR A 371 -11.71 -8.68 9.98
C THR A 371 -10.90 -9.08 11.21
N ASP A 372 -11.08 -8.40 12.33
CA ASP A 372 -10.42 -8.71 13.58
C ASP A 372 -10.87 -10.10 14.07
N PRO A 373 -9.96 -11.08 14.16
CA PRO A 373 -10.31 -12.43 14.63
C PRO A 373 -10.76 -12.45 16.09
N ASP A 374 -10.41 -11.42 16.87
CA ASP A 374 -10.74 -11.29 18.30
C ASP A 374 -11.92 -10.32 18.54
N ALA A 375 -12.62 -9.87 17.49
CA ALA A 375 -13.76 -8.97 17.63
C ALA A 375 -14.84 -9.57 18.55
N GLU A 376 -15.27 -8.81 19.55
CA GLU A 376 -16.40 -9.18 20.40
C GLU A 376 -17.68 -9.23 19.54
N VAL A 377 -18.25 -10.43 19.39
CA VAL A 377 -19.53 -10.63 18.73
C VAL A 377 -20.63 -10.26 19.73
N TYR A 378 -21.17 -9.05 19.58
CA TYR A 378 -22.37 -8.62 20.30
C TYR A 378 -23.60 -9.15 19.55
N ASP A 379 -24.23 -10.20 20.08
CA ASP A 379 -25.50 -10.76 19.60
C ASP A 379 -26.70 -9.80 19.78
#